data_AF-A0AAW3ZUC5-F1
#
_entry.id   AF-A0AAW3ZUC5-F1
#
_cell.length_a   1.000
_cell.length_b   1.000
_cell.length_c   1.000
_cell.angle_alpha   90.00
_cell.angle_beta   90.00
_cell.angle_gamma   90.00
#
_symmetry.space_group_name_H-M   'P 1'
#
loop_
_entity.id
_entity.type
_entity.pdbx_description
1 polymer ?
#
loop_
_entity_poly.entity_id
_entity_poly.type
_entity_poly.pdbx_seq_one_letter_code
_entity_poly.pdbx_strand_id
1 'polypeptide(L)'
;MSRRLLAYCLALAMFSPAIADDYRFTVSNNSDQDIVRIEVSEDGESWAPFDIGSGIPAEESAVLVWDESTDDSNCEWRFRATFEEGYVAYSDSIDFCEEGVVIEFDFDE
;
A
#
# COMPACT_ATOMS: atom_id res chain seq x y z
N MET A 1 -0.31 51.92 40.74
CA MET A 1 -0.23 50.48 41.09
C MET A 1 -0.93 49.69 40.00
N SER A 2 -0.16 49.20 39.01
CA SER A 2 0.19 47.78 38.84
C SER A 2 -1.05 46.89 38.67
N ARG A 3 -1.55 46.72 37.43
CA ARG A 3 -1.35 45.52 36.56
C ARG A 3 -1.57 44.21 37.32
N ARG A 4 -2.59 43.42 36.95
CA ARG A 4 -2.47 42.03 36.41
C ARG A 4 -3.77 41.65 35.69
N LEU A 5 -3.80 41.79 34.36
CA LEU A 5 -4.74 41.07 33.50
C LEU A 5 -4.29 39.60 33.52
N LEU A 6 -5.09 38.70 34.09
CA LEU A 6 -4.92 37.26 33.87
C LEU A 6 -5.38 36.95 32.45
N ALA A 7 -4.43 36.76 31.53
CA ALA A 7 -4.69 36.24 30.21
C ALA A 7 -4.87 34.71 30.32
N TYR A 8 -6.10 34.24 30.17
CA TYR A 8 -6.41 32.83 29.93
C TYR A 8 -6.09 32.55 28.45
N CYS A 9 -4.88 32.06 28.16
CA CYS A 9 -4.61 31.45 26.86
C CYS A 9 -5.11 30.01 26.91
N LEU A 10 -6.38 29.82 26.55
CA LEU A 10 -6.92 28.50 26.20
C LEU A 10 -6.25 28.09 24.88
N ALA A 11 -5.16 27.34 24.98
CA ALA A 11 -4.53 26.73 23.81
C ALA A 11 -5.49 25.67 23.28
N LEU A 12 -6.29 26.02 22.27
CA LEU A 12 -6.98 25.04 21.43
C LEU A 12 -5.89 24.25 20.72
N ALA A 13 -5.68 23.00 21.15
CA ALA A 13 -4.93 22.03 20.38
C ALA A 13 -5.66 21.87 19.03
N MET A 14 -5.05 22.39 17.97
CA MET A 14 -5.46 22.10 16.61
C MET A 14 -5.11 20.63 16.37
N PHE A 15 -6.05 19.73 16.65
CA PHE A 15 -6.04 18.40 16.06
C PHE A 15 -6.35 18.59 14.58
N SER A 16 -5.32 18.69 13.75
CA SER A 16 -5.50 18.46 12.33
C SER A 16 -6.03 17.03 12.17
N PRO A 17 -7.17 16.80 11.50
CA PRO A 17 -7.46 15.46 11.04
C PRO A 17 -6.30 15.06 10.12
N ALA A 18 -5.63 13.95 10.42
CA ALA A 18 -4.87 13.26 9.39
C ALA A 18 -5.90 12.94 8.30
N ILE A 19 -5.76 13.57 7.15
CA ILE A 19 -6.45 13.12 5.95
C ILE A 19 -5.77 11.78 5.68
N ALA A 20 -6.49 10.67 5.90
CA ALA A 20 -6.00 9.36 5.49
C ALA A 20 -5.86 9.43 3.96
N ASP A 21 -4.64 9.52 3.48
CA ASP A 21 -4.36 9.53 2.06
C ASP A 21 -4.28 8.06 1.64
N ASP A 22 -5.31 7.57 0.95
CA ASP A 22 -5.27 6.20 0.42
C ASP A 22 -4.08 6.06 -0.55
N TYR A 23 -3.17 5.13 -0.29
CA TYR A 23 -2.09 4.80 -1.22
C TYR A 23 -2.69 4.10 -2.45
N ARG A 24 -2.51 4.71 -3.62
CA ARG A 24 -2.96 4.18 -4.90
C ARG A 24 -1.76 3.70 -5.71
N PHE A 25 -1.78 2.45 -6.11
CA PHE A 25 -0.70 1.85 -6.90
C PHE A 25 -1.27 0.95 -7.99
N THR A 26 -0.50 0.78 -9.05
CA THR A 26 -0.87 -0.09 -10.17
C THR A 26 -0.11 -1.40 -10.05
N VAL A 27 -0.83 -2.52 -10.18
CA VAL A 27 -0.21 -3.83 -10.42
C VAL A 27 -0.41 -4.19 -11.88
N SER A 28 0.68 -4.43 -12.61
CA SER A 28 0.66 -4.90 -14.00
C SER A 28 0.98 -6.38 -14.07
N ASN A 29 0.11 -7.15 -14.73
CA ASN A 29 0.35 -8.54 -15.06
C ASN A 29 0.86 -8.61 -16.51
N ASN A 30 2.16 -8.76 -16.69
CA ASN A 30 2.80 -8.87 -18.01
C ASN A 30 3.11 -10.35 -18.30
N SER A 31 2.14 -11.22 -18.07
CA SER A 31 2.25 -12.65 -18.32
C SER A 31 1.03 -13.18 -19.06
N ASP A 32 1.13 -14.43 -19.51
CA ASP A 32 0.04 -15.18 -20.15
C ASP A 32 -0.88 -15.91 -19.16
N GLN A 33 -0.67 -15.76 -17.84
CA GLN A 33 -1.49 -16.35 -16.79
C GLN A 33 -2.18 -15.29 -15.93
N ASP A 34 -3.37 -15.62 -15.42
CA ASP A 34 -4.07 -14.75 -14.47
C ASP A 34 -3.36 -14.73 -13.11
N ILE A 35 -3.22 -13.54 -12.51
CA ILE A 35 -2.84 -13.40 -11.09
C ILE A 35 -4.09 -13.64 -10.25
N VAL A 36 -4.08 -14.71 -9.44
CA VAL A 36 -5.23 -15.12 -8.63
C VAL A 36 -5.08 -14.74 -7.15
N ARG A 37 -3.89 -14.33 -6.72
CA ARG A 37 -3.63 -13.89 -5.34
C ARG A 37 -2.45 -12.93 -5.27
N ILE A 38 -2.60 -11.90 -4.45
CA ILE A 38 -1.48 -11.06 -4.00
C ILE A 38 -1.34 -11.19 -2.49
N GLU A 39 -0.09 -11.22 -2.02
CA GLU A 39 0.25 -11.11 -0.61
C GLU A 39 1.32 -10.03 -0.40
N VAL A 40 1.30 -9.37 0.76
CA VAL A 40 2.19 -8.28 1.13
C VAL A 40 2.94 -8.57 2.42
N SER A 41 4.13 -7.97 2.56
CA SER A 41 5.00 -8.18 3.72
C SER A 41 5.95 -7.01 3.95
N GLU A 42 6.08 -6.53 5.20
CA GLU A 42 7.12 -5.56 5.59
C GLU A 42 8.49 -6.23 5.76
N ASP A 43 8.50 -7.43 6.35
CA ASP A 43 9.71 -8.13 6.78
C ASP A 43 10.26 -9.12 5.73
N GLY A 44 9.44 -9.48 4.74
CA GLY A 44 9.71 -10.55 3.78
C GLY A 44 9.52 -11.97 4.34
N GLU A 45 9.16 -12.11 5.61
CA GLU A 45 9.00 -13.39 6.33
C GLU A 45 7.52 -13.71 6.58
N SER A 46 6.75 -12.71 6.96
CA SER A 46 5.33 -12.77 7.30
C SER A 46 4.49 -12.14 6.19
N TRP A 47 3.62 -12.93 5.58
CA TRP A 47 2.85 -12.51 4.40
C TRP A 47 1.35 -12.47 4.71
N ALA A 48 0.71 -11.35 4.39
CA ALA A 48 -0.73 -11.14 4.55
C ALA A 48 -1.42 -11.05 3.16
N PRO A 49 -2.63 -11.59 2.99
CA PRO A 49 -3.36 -11.48 1.74
C PRO A 49 -3.77 -10.02 1.46
N PHE A 50 -3.63 -9.59 0.22
CA PHE A 50 -4.17 -8.33 -0.29
C PHE A 50 -5.40 -8.61 -1.16
N ASP A 51 -6.46 -7.82 -0.99
CA ASP A 51 -7.69 -8.01 -1.75
C ASP A 51 -7.55 -7.46 -3.18
N ILE A 52 -7.68 -8.35 -4.16
CA ILE A 52 -7.66 -8.04 -5.60
C ILE A 52 -8.98 -8.44 -6.27
N GLY A 53 -10.03 -8.69 -5.49
CA GLY A 53 -11.31 -9.17 -6.01
C GLY A 53 -11.18 -10.55 -6.67
N SER A 54 -11.52 -10.63 -7.96
CA SER A 54 -11.48 -11.89 -8.72
C SER A 54 -10.11 -12.25 -9.28
N GLY A 55 -9.11 -11.39 -9.14
CA GLY A 55 -7.80 -11.54 -9.78
C GLY A 55 -7.51 -10.45 -10.80
N ILE A 56 -6.29 -10.49 -11.36
CA ILE A 56 -5.82 -9.60 -12.41
C ILE A 56 -5.55 -10.46 -13.66
N PRO A 57 -6.32 -10.30 -14.75
CA PRO A 57 -6.16 -11.15 -15.92
C PRO A 57 -4.78 -11.02 -16.57
N ALA A 58 -4.42 -12.02 -17.38
CA ALA A 58 -3.24 -11.96 -18.26
C ALA A 58 -3.20 -10.66 -19.09
N GLU A 59 -2.01 -10.07 -19.21
CA GLU A 59 -1.72 -8.83 -19.96
C GLU A 59 -2.55 -7.59 -19.54
N GLU A 60 -3.14 -7.59 -18.34
CA GLU A 60 -3.96 -6.50 -17.81
C GLU A 60 -3.34 -5.87 -16.55
N SER A 61 -3.80 -4.67 -16.20
CA SER A 61 -3.38 -3.98 -14.97
C SER A 61 -4.57 -3.63 -14.09
N ALA A 62 -4.36 -3.64 -12.77
CA ALA A 62 -5.34 -3.21 -11.79
C ALA A 62 -4.79 -2.07 -10.92
N VAL A 63 -5.62 -1.05 -10.70
CA VAL A 63 -5.33 0.00 -9.71
C VAL A 63 -5.86 -0.46 -8.37
N LEU A 64 -4.96 -0.64 -7.41
CA LEU A 64 -5.26 -1.06 -6.06
C LEU A 64 -5.17 0.14 -5.10
N VAL A 65 -5.90 0.03 -4.00
CA VAL A 65 -6.02 1.08 -2.99
C VAL A 65 -5.73 0.47 -1.64
N TRP A 66 -4.77 1.03 -0.93
CA TRP A 66 -4.44 0.70 0.44
C TRP A 66 -4.82 1.86 1.34
N ASP A 67 -5.74 1.61 2.27
CA ASP A 67 -6.17 2.60 3.25
C ASP A 67 -5.05 2.82 4.29
N GLU A 68 -4.44 4.00 4.29
CA GLU A 68 -3.37 4.37 5.22
C GLU A 68 -3.81 4.27 6.70
N SER A 69 -5.11 4.38 7.00
CA SER A 69 -5.61 4.23 8.37
C SER A 69 -5.49 2.82 8.93
N THR A 70 -5.12 1.85 8.09
CA THR A 70 -4.87 0.48 8.49
C THR A 70 -3.43 0.19 8.90
N ASP A 71 -2.50 1.15 8.76
CA ASP A 71 -1.09 0.93 9.04
C ASP A 71 -0.39 2.03 9.86
N ASP A 72 0.20 1.63 10.98
CA ASP A 72 1.31 2.32 11.68
C ASP A 72 2.68 1.85 11.10
N SER A 73 2.70 1.39 9.84
CA SER A 73 3.78 0.59 9.26
C SER A 73 4.93 1.43 8.69
N ASN A 74 6.04 0.77 8.34
CA ASN A 74 7.10 1.40 7.55
C ASN A 74 6.61 1.56 6.09
N CYS A 75 7.15 2.52 5.35
CA CYS A 75 6.79 2.75 3.94
C CYS A 75 7.31 1.67 2.98
N GLU A 76 8.21 0.79 3.44
CA GLU A 76 8.83 -0.25 2.61
C GLU A 76 8.07 -1.57 2.71
N TRP A 77 7.59 -2.06 1.58
CA TRP A 77 6.78 -3.28 1.49
C TRP A 77 7.22 -4.16 0.33
N ARG A 78 7.01 -5.46 0.47
CA ARG A 78 7.22 -6.45 -0.59
C ARG A 78 5.89 -7.08 -0.97
N PHE A 79 5.75 -7.39 -2.24
CA PHE A 79 4.58 -8.05 -2.80
C PHE A 79 5.00 -9.39 -3.39
N ARG A 80 4.09 -10.34 -3.38
CA ARG A 80 4.19 -11.54 -4.20
C ARG A 80 2.86 -11.84 -4.88
N ALA A 81 2.92 -12.28 -6.12
CA ALA A 81 1.77 -12.68 -6.91
C ALA A 81 1.79 -14.20 -7.10
N THR A 82 0.64 -14.84 -6.89
CA THR A 82 0.43 -16.24 -7.28
C THR A 82 -0.38 -16.27 -8.56
N PHE A 83 0.14 -16.95 -9.58
CA PHE A 83 -0.53 -17.16 -10.87
C PHE A 83 -1.45 -18.39 -10.81
N GLU A 84 -2.37 -18.51 -11.78
CA GLU A 84 -3.39 -19.57 -11.78
C GLU A 84 -2.83 -21.00 -11.69
N GLU A 85 -1.65 -21.26 -12.25
CA GLU A 85 -0.99 -22.57 -12.17
C GLU A 85 -0.11 -22.76 -10.91
N GLY A 86 -0.12 -21.76 -10.01
CA GLY A 86 0.51 -21.84 -8.70
C GLY A 86 1.96 -21.38 -8.65
N TYR A 87 2.52 -20.87 -9.75
CA TYR A 87 3.80 -20.15 -9.72
C TYR A 87 3.67 -18.90 -8.84
N VAL A 88 4.76 -18.54 -8.15
CA VAL A 88 4.82 -17.37 -7.28
C VAL A 88 5.97 -16.46 -7.71
N ALA A 89 5.62 -15.25 -8.18
CA ALA A 89 6.58 -14.19 -8.44
C ALA A 89 6.69 -13.26 -7.22
N TYR A 90 7.88 -12.70 -7.00
CA TYR A 90 8.17 -11.75 -5.94
C TYR A 90 8.53 -10.41 -6.55
N SER A 91 8.03 -9.32 -5.98
CA SER A 91 8.47 -7.98 -6.33
C SER A 91 9.78 -7.64 -5.63
N ASP A 92 10.45 -6.59 -6.11
CA ASP A 92 11.42 -5.85 -5.30
C ASP A 92 10.73 -5.16 -4.11
N SER A 93 11.53 -4.64 -3.16
CA SER A 93 11.01 -3.73 -2.11
C SER A 93 10.48 -2.46 -2.74
N ILE A 94 9.27 -2.10 -2.36
CA ILE A 94 8.53 -0.93 -2.84
C ILE A 94 8.46 0.09 -1.72
N ASP A 95 8.86 1.33 -1.99
CA ASP A 95 8.72 2.44 -1.06
C ASP A 95 7.46 3.27 -1.41
N PHE A 96 6.40 3.12 -0.61
CA PHE A 96 5.14 3.87 -0.80
C PHE A 96 5.20 5.31 -0.29
N CYS A 97 6.28 5.73 0.38
CA CYS A 97 6.51 7.15 0.65
C CYS A 97 6.86 7.93 -0.64
N GLU A 98 7.14 7.25 -1.75
CA GLU A 98 7.35 7.85 -3.07
C GLU A 98 6.05 7.88 -3.90
N GLU A 99 5.90 8.88 -4.79
CA GLU A 99 4.72 9.02 -5.64
C GLU A 99 4.81 8.12 -6.90
N GLY A 100 3.66 7.57 -7.33
CA GLY A 100 3.54 6.94 -8.66
C GLY A 100 4.04 5.49 -8.73
N VAL A 101 3.79 4.70 -7.70
CA VAL A 101 4.22 3.30 -7.61
C VAL A 101 3.51 2.41 -8.64
N VAL A 102 4.32 1.69 -9.42
CA VAL A 102 3.89 0.60 -10.31
C VAL A 102 4.65 -0.66 -9.91
N ILE A 103 3.92 -1.75 -9.73
CA ILE A 103 4.47 -3.06 -9.42
C ILE A 103 4.21 -3.95 -10.63
N GLU A 104 5.29 -4.44 -11.23
CA GLU A 104 5.22 -5.32 -12.40
C GLU A 104 5.49 -6.76 -11.96
N PHE A 105 4.65 -7.67 -12.42
CA PHE A 105 4.88 -9.10 -12.30
C PHE A 105 4.94 -9.70 -13.70
N ASP A 106 6.05 -10.37 -13.97
CA ASP A 106 6.30 -11.09 -15.20
C ASP A 106 6.43 -12.59 -14.89
N PHE A 107 6.07 -13.39 -15.88
CA PHE A 107 6.27 -14.83 -15.87
C PHE A 107 6.62 -15.27 -17.29
N ASP A 108 7.87 -15.72 -17.46
CA ASP A 108 8.37 -16.32 -18.69
C ASP A 108 8.37 -17.84 -18.54
N GLU A 109 7.44 -18.55 -19.20
CA GLU A 109 7.49 -20.01 -19.39
C GLU A 109 8.11 -20.44 -20.73
#